data_AF-A0A9D5U8U1-F1
#
_entry.id   AF-A0A9D5U8U1-F1
#
_cell.length_a   1.000
_cell.length_b   1.000
_cell.length_c   1.000
_cell.angle_alpha   90.00
_cell.angle_beta   90.00
_cell.angle_gamma   90.00
#
_symmetry.space_group_name_H-M   'P 1'
#
loop_
_entity.id
_entity.type
_entity.pdbx_description
1 polymer ?
#
loop_
_entity_poly.entity_id
_entity_poly.type
_entity_poly.pdbx_seq_one_letter_code
_entity_poly.pdbx_strand_id
1 'polypeptide(L)' 'MNEPTPPLDVSLIIPAYNEEGRILLTLRAYLLSLEDRWGENFELIVVTNNCSDKTPQLVAPQAASSG' A
#
# COMPACT_ATOMS: atom_id res chain seq x y z
N MET A 1 -0.63 4.13 -28.75
CA MET A 1 0.33 3.04 -28.47
C MET A 1 0.29 2.86 -26.97
N ASN A 2 -0.08 1.68 -26.46
CA ASN A 2 0.09 1.39 -25.03
C ASN A 2 1.53 0.92 -24.88
N GLU A 3 2.39 1.77 -24.32
CA GLU A 3 3.69 1.32 -23.84
C GLU A 3 3.42 0.31 -22.70
N PRO A 4 4.05 -0.87 -22.69
CA PRO A 4 3.93 -1.77 -21.55
C PRO A 4 4.51 -1.07 -20.33
N THR A 5 3.75 -1.05 -19.22
CA THR A 5 4.30 -0.62 -17.93
C THR A 5 5.58 -1.41 -17.66
N PRO A 6 6.69 -0.75 -17.32
CA PRO A 6 7.92 -1.45 -16.98
C PRO A 6 7.65 -2.45 -15.86
N PRO A 7 8.29 -3.63 -15.88
CA PRO A 7 8.07 -4.65 -14.87
C PRO A 7 8.45 -4.11 -13.50
N LEU A 8 7.60 -4.36 -12.50
CA LEU A 8 7.95 -4.09 -11.10
C LEU A 8 9.09 -5.00 -10.67
N ASP A 9 10.00 -4.46 -9.87
CA ASP A 9 11.11 -5.24 -9.32
C ASP A 9 10.68 -6.06 -8.10
N VAL A 10 9.68 -5.57 -7.35
CA VAL A 10 9.21 -6.19 -6.09
C VAL A 10 7.71 -5.98 -5.88
N SER A 11 7.04 -7.03 -5.38
CA SER A 11 5.67 -6.96 -4.82
C SER A 11 5.70 -7.33 -3.34
N LEU A 12 5.25 -6.41 -2.47
CA LEU A 12 5.09 -6.65 -1.04
C LEU A 12 3.60 -6.84 -0.70
N ILE A 13 3.24 -8.00 -0.15
CA ILE A 13 1.86 -8.33 0.23
C ILE A 13 1.76 -8.35 1.76
N ILE A 14 0.89 -7.52 2.33
CA ILE A 14 0.70 -7.39 3.77
C ILE A 14 -0.73 -7.82 4.15
N PRO A 15 -0.92 -8.98 4.80
CA PRO A 15 -2.19 -9.28 5.45
C PRO A 15 -2.36 -8.38 6.67
N ALA A 16 -3.52 -7.75 6.82
CA ALA A 16 -3.86 -6.91 7.96
C ALA A 16 -5.22 -7.30 8.54
N TYR A 17 -5.27 -7.51 9.85
CA TYR A 17 -6.48 -7.87 10.58
C TYR A 17 -6.58 -7.04 11.86
N ASN A 18 -7.56 -6.14 11.91
CA ASN A 18 -7.82 -5.27 13.06
C ASN A 18 -6.59 -4.48 13.55
N GLU A 19 -5.95 -3.77 12.62
CA GLU A 19 -4.73 -2.98 12.80
C GLU A 19 -4.97 -1.45 12.83
N GLU A 20 -6.18 -0.97 13.15
CA GLU A 20 -6.55 0.46 13.07
C GLU A 20 -5.54 1.39 13.75
N GLY A 21 -4.96 0.97 14.88
CA GLY A 21 -3.99 1.76 15.64
C GLY A 21 -2.55 1.74 15.09
N ARG A 22 -2.23 0.87 14.13
CA ARG A 22 -0.84 0.64 13.67
C ARG A 22 -0.66 0.71 12.16
N ILE A 23 -1.69 0.39 11.38
CA ILE A 23 -1.57 0.10 9.95
C ILE A 23 -0.90 1.24 9.18
N LEU A 24 -1.27 2.50 9.46
CA LEU A 24 -0.70 3.66 8.75
C LEU A 24 0.79 3.86 9.04
N LEU A 25 1.22 3.68 10.30
CA LEU A 25 2.63 3.84 10.67
C LEU A 25 3.48 2.74 10.02
N THR A 26 2.98 1.51 10.03
CA THR A 26 3.62 0.38 9.38
C THR A 26 3.76 0.61 7.88
N LEU A 27 2.67 0.99 7.19
CA LEU A 27 2.70 1.26 5.75
C LEU A 27 3.67 2.39 5.41
N ARG A 28 3.69 3.48 6.19
CA ARG A 28 4.64 4.57 5.98
C ARG A 28 6.10 4.10 6.08
N ALA A 29 6.43 3.27 7.06
CA ALA A 29 7.80 2.77 7.22
C ALA A 29 8.24 1.89 6.03
N TYR A 30 7.35 1.02 5.53
CA TYR A 30 7.61 0.22 4.35
C TYR A 30 7.73 1.08 3.09
N LEU A 31 6.80 2.01 2.85
CA LEU A 31 6.84 2.90 1.69
C LEU A 31 8.17 3.65 1.62
N LEU A 32 8.59 4.30 2.72
CA LEU A 32 9.88 4.99 2.77
C LEU A 32 11.07 4.08 2.45
N SER A 33 11.05 2.85 2.96
CA SER A 33 12.15 1.88 2.73
C SER A 33 12.14 1.31 1.31
N LEU A 34 10.95 1.14 0.72
CA LEU A 34 10.79 0.64 -0.64
C LEU A 34 11.14 1.72 -1.66
N GLU A 35 10.70 2.96 -1.45
CA GLU A 35 11.03 4.12 -2.28
C GLU A 35 12.54 4.40 -2.29
N ASP A 36 13.21 4.37 -1.14
CA ASP A 36 14.67 4.58 -1.04
C ASP A 36 15.48 3.56 -1.87
N ARG A 37 14.98 2.32 -1.97
CA ARG A 37 15.71 1.23 -2.62
C ARG A 37 15.31 0.95 -4.07
N TRP A 38 14.04 1.12 -4.41
CA TRP A 38 13.48 0.76 -5.72
C TRP A 38 12.80 1.94 -6.46
N GLY A 39 12.80 3.15 -5.88
CA GLY A 39 12.05 4.27 -6.46
C GLY A 39 10.56 3.94 -6.55
N GLU A 40 9.96 4.12 -7.72
CA GLU A 40 8.54 3.77 -7.97
C GLU A 40 8.34 2.34 -8.51
N ASN A 41 9.41 1.54 -8.65
CA ASN A 41 9.36 0.20 -9.27
C ASN A 41 8.95 -0.91 -8.30
N PHE A 42 7.95 -0.65 -7.45
CA PHE A 42 7.40 -1.64 -6.53
C PHE A 42 5.88 -1.48 -6.37
N GLU A 43 5.23 -2.53 -5.88
CA GLU A 43 3.86 -2.45 -5.39
C GLU A 43 3.76 -2.92 -3.94
N LEU A 44 2.84 -2.30 -3.19
CA LEU A 44 2.47 -2.72 -1.84
C LEU A 44 0.97 -3.01 -1.83
N ILE A 45 0.61 -4.27 -1.60
CA ILE A 45 -0.78 -4.75 -1.60
C ILE A 45 -1.16 -5.08 -0.16
N VAL A 46 -2.18 -4.40 0.38
CA VAL A 46 -2.73 -4.70 1.70
C VAL A 46 -3.99 -5.55 1.56
N VAL A 47 -4.04 -6.67 2.28
CA VAL A 47 -5.18 -7.59 2.27
C VAL A 47 -5.89 -7.52 3.62
N THR A 48 -7.06 -6.86 3.65
CA THR A 48 -7.84 -6.61 4.88
C THR A 48 -9.02 -7.56 5.03
N ASN A 49 -8.77 -8.88 4.99
CA ASN A 49 -9.86 -9.86 5.02
C ASN A 49 -10.57 -9.89 6.39
N ASN A 50 -11.90 -9.79 6.39
CA ASN A 50 -12.78 -9.93 7.56
C ASN A 50 -12.47 -9.00 8.76
N CYS A 51 -11.90 -7.82 8.53
CA CYS A 51 -11.70 -6.83 9.60
C CYS A 51 -13.04 -6.36 10.17
N SER A 52 -13.07 -6.09 11.48
CA SER A 52 -14.22 -5.55 12.21
C SER A 52 -13.98 -4.12 12.73
N ASP A 53 -12.80 -3.55 12.50
CA ASP A 53 -12.41 -2.19 12.86
C ASP A 53 -12.25 -1.29 11.62
N LYS A 54 -11.62 -0.11 11.76
CA LYS A 54 -11.42 0.81 10.63
C LYS A 54 -10.23 0.48 9.71
N THR A 55 -9.57 -0.66 9.87
CA THR A 55 -8.39 -1.01 9.04
C THR A 55 -8.64 -0.88 7.54
N PRO A 56 -9.74 -1.44 6.97
CA PRO A 56 -10.01 -1.34 5.53
C PRO A 56 -10.16 0.11 5.05
N GLN A 57 -10.79 0.98 5.86
CA GLN A 57 -11.03 2.38 5.52
C GLN A 57 -9.73 3.19 5.58
N LEU A 58 -8.82 2.85 6.48
CA LEU A 58 -7.53 3.53 6.61
C LEU A 58 -6.58 3.20 5.45
N VAL A 59 -6.70 2.02 4.84
CA VAL A 59 -5.83 1.60 3.72
C VAL A 59 -6.48 1.73 2.34
N ALA A 60 -7.78 2.03 2.29
CA ALA A 60 -8.48 2.27 1.04
C ALA A 60 -7.82 3.43 0.28
N PRO A 61 -7.66 3.33 -1.06
CA PRO A 61 -7.18 4.44 -1.87
C PRO A 61 -8.03 5.66 -1.61
N GLN A 62 -7.42 6.75 -1.13
CA GLN A 62 -8.13 8.02 -1.07
C GLN A 62 -8.25 8.52 -2.50
N ALA A 63 -9.49 8.72 -2.97
CA ALA A 63 -9.71 9.44 -4.21
C ALA A 63 -9.04 10.81 -4.08
N ALA A 64 -7.97 11.04 -4.83
CA ALA A 64 -7.37 12.35 -4.93
C ALA A 64 -8.46 13.32 -5.38
N SER A 65 -8.91 14.17 -4.45
CA SER A 65 -9.69 15.33 -4.82
C SER A 65 -8.70 16.28 -5.49
N SER A 66 -8.55 16.14 -6.81
CA SER A 66 -7.83 17.10 -7.63
C SER A 66 -8.56 18.44 -7.52
N GLY A 67 -8.00 19.35 -6.73
CA GLY A 67 -8.36 20.77 -6.71
C GLY A 67 -7.64 21.53 -7.81
#